data_AF-A0A9J6N1F7-F1
#
_entry.id   AF-A0A9J6N1F7-F1
#
_cell.length_a   1.000
_cell.length_b   1.000
_cell.length_c   1.000
_cell.angle_alpha   90.00
_cell.angle_beta   90.00
_cell.angle_gamma   90.00
#
_symmetry.space_group_name_H-M   'P 1'
#
loop_
_entity.id
_entity.type
_entity.pdbx_description
1 polymer ?
#
loop_
_entity_poly.entity_id
_entity_poly.type
_entity_poly.pdbx_seq_one_letter_code
_entity_poly.pdbx_strand_id
1 'polypeptide(L)'
;MNNEQSFKSVREIDQIEQIQNFYISIDSPTLKKIYLCMIKEKNGSGIIPILVSSGPWLLLLFSEQLQKFLFKEGSVLWIYFAFAYIFILTMSVILHFHEKSWASVHIEIIQEILQERKEQSKVES
;
A
#
# COMPACT_ATOMS: atom_id res chain seq x y z
N MET A 1 11.42 -26.93 9.94
CA MET A 1 11.36 -25.45 9.91
C MET A 1 11.95 -25.01 8.58
N ASN A 2 11.11 -24.39 7.73
CA ASN A 2 11.33 -24.26 6.29
C ASN A 2 12.39 -23.22 5.94
N ASN A 3 13.43 -23.64 5.20
CA ASN A 3 14.49 -22.77 4.68
C ASN A 3 13.97 -21.56 3.87
N GLU A 4 12.79 -21.65 3.25
CA GLU A 4 12.22 -20.55 2.47
C GLU A 4 11.77 -19.36 3.31
N GLN A 5 11.30 -19.58 4.55
CA GLN A 5 10.90 -18.48 5.44
C GLN A 5 12.14 -17.70 5.92
N SER A 6 13.24 -18.40 6.19
CA SER A 6 14.52 -17.80 6.59
C SER A 6 15.11 -16.94 5.48
N PHE A 7 14.94 -17.33 4.21
CA PHE A 7 15.49 -16.59 3.09
C PHE A 7 14.68 -15.32 2.78
N LYS A 8 13.34 -15.41 2.92
CA LYS A 8 12.45 -14.27 2.70
C LYS A 8 12.64 -13.19 3.78
N SER A 9 12.79 -13.58 5.05
CA SER A 9 13.04 -12.64 6.14
C SER A 9 14.37 -11.91 5.98
N VAL A 10 15.42 -12.62 5.54
CA VAL A 10 16.74 -11.99 5.28
C VAL A 10 16.65 -10.94 4.17
N ARG A 11 15.86 -11.20 3.12
CA ARG A 11 15.66 -10.23 2.02
C ARG A 11 14.85 -9.01 2.44
N GLU A 12 13.81 -9.19 3.26
CA GLU A 12 13.01 -8.06 3.78
C GLU A 12 13.84 -7.16 4.71
N ILE A 13 14.73 -7.74 5.51
CA ILE A 13 15.66 -6.99 6.37
C ILE A 13 16.67 -6.19 5.52
N ASP A 14 17.26 -6.81 4.50
CA ASP A 14 18.20 -6.15 3.57
C ASP A 14 17.54 -4.97 2.83
N GLN A 15 16.28 -5.10 2.45
CA GLN A 15 15.53 -4.00 1.85
C GLN A 15 15.34 -2.82 2.80
N ILE A 16 14.98 -3.09 4.07
CA ILE A 16 14.82 -2.04 5.09
C ILE A 16 16.16 -1.35 5.35
N GLU A 17 17.25 -2.11 5.44
CA GLU A 17 18.60 -1.57 5.63
C GLU A 17 19.02 -0.65 4.47
N GLN A 18 18.78 -1.04 3.23
CA GLN A 18 19.06 -0.21 2.06
C GLN A 18 18.26 1.11 2.08
N ILE A 19 16.98 1.04 2.46
CA ILE A 19 16.11 2.22 2.58
C ILE A 19 16.60 3.14 3.70
N GLN A 20 16.98 2.59 4.85
CA GLN A 20 17.51 3.36 5.97
C GLN A 20 18.81 4.05 5.59
N ASN A 21 19.75 3.33 4.98
CA ASN A 21 21.02 3.88 4.49
C ASN A 21 20.81 5.01 3.47
N PHE A 22 19.82 4.87 2.59
CA PHE A 22 19.44 5.94 1.67
C PHE A 22 19.01 7.20 2.42
N TYR A 23 18.11 7.11 3.41
CA TYR A 23 17.65 8.29 4.15
C TYR A 23 18.70 8.89 5.07
N ILE A 24 19.60 8.08 5.63
CA ILE A 24 20.75 8.56 6.40
C ILE A 24 21.65 9.47 5.55
N SER A 25 21.76 9.22 4.25
CA SER A 25 22.58 10.05 3.35
C SER A 25 22.01 11.45 3.06
N ILE A 26 20.72 11.70 3.35
CA ILE A 26 20.03 12.96 3.03
C ILE A 26 20.16 13.96 4.18
N ASP A 27 20.35 15.25 3.90
CA ASP A 27 20.41 16.30 4.91
C ASP A 27 19.07 16.50 5.66
N SER A 28 19.14 16.93 6.94
CA SER A 28 17.95 17.03 7.80
C SER A 28 16.86 17.97 7.27
N PRO A 29 17.17 19.17 6.71
CA PRO A 29 16.16 20.02 6.07
C PRO A 29 15.40 19.34 4.94
N THR A 30 16.10 18.66 4.02
CA THR A 30 15.48 17.94 2.90
C THR A 30 14.69 16.73 3.40
N LEU A 31 15.28 15.97 4.30
CA LEU A 31 14.66 14.78 4.88
C LEU A 31 13.34 15.12 5.61
N LYS A 32 13.30 16.26 6.31
CA LYS A 32 12.07 16.78 6.94
C LYS A 32 10.97 17.13 5.92
N LYS A 33 11.33 17.67 4.74
CA LYS A 33 10.35 17.94 3.67
C LYS A 33 9.79 16.63 3.10
N ILE A 34 10.65 15.63 2.91
CA ILE A 34 10.25 14.30 2.44
C ILE A 34 9.27 13.65 3.43
N TYR A 35 9.60 13.68 4.73
CA TYR A 35 8.71 13.22 5.80
C TYR A 35 7.32 13.86 5.73
N LEU A 36 7.27 15.19 5.64
CA LEU A 36 5.99 15.91 5.56
C LEU A 36 5.20 15.58 4.28
N CYS A 37 5.88 15.35 3.16
CA CYS A 37 5.21 14.93 1.93
C CYS A 37 4.61 13.52 2.06
N MET A 38 5.35 12.58 2.67
CA MET A 38 4.84 11.21 2.88
C MET A 38 3.68 11.17 3.85
N ILE A 39 3.70 11.99 4.92
CA ILE A 39 2.54 12.13 5.82
C ILE A 39 1.33 12.70 5.07
N LYS A 40 1.53 13.72 4.23
CA LYS A 40 0.46 14.29 3.39
C LYS A 40 -0.16 13.23 2.49
N GLU A 41 0.65 12.42 1.83
CA GLU A 41 0.21 11.40 0.88
C GLU A 41 -0.43 10.19 1.57
N LYS A 42 0.14 9.71 2.68
CA LYS A 42 -0.47 8.67 3.53
C LYS A 42 -1.87 9.05 3.99
N ASN A 43 -2.08 10.32 4.34
CA ASN A 43 -3.39 10.84 4.74
C ASN A 43 -4.34 11.03 3.54
N GLY A 44 -3.81 11.32 2.35
CA GLY A 44 -4.58 11.50 1.11
C GLY A 44 -4.94 10.20 0.36
N SER A 45 -4.24 9.09 0.63
CA SER A 45 -4.47 7.77 0.00
C SER A 45 -5.83 7.12 0.33
N GLY A 46 -6.64 7.75 1.18
CA GLY A 46 -8.01 7.33 1.50
C GLY A 46 -9.02 7.35 0.35
N ILE A 47 -8.62 7.72 -0.88
CA ILE A 47 -9.49 7.73 -2.07
C ILE A 47 -9.67 6.32 -2.68
N ILE A 48 -8.69 5.41 -2.55
CA ILE A 48 -8.76 4.04 -3.10
C ILE A 48 -9.96 3.24 -2.52
N PRO A 49 -10.28 3.29 -1.21
CA PRO A 49 -11.47 2.67 -0.66
C PRO A 49 -12.80 3.12 -1.30
N ILE A 50 -12.87 4.33 -1.86
CA ILE A 50 -14.10 4.87 -2.47
C ILE A 50 -14.39 4.21 -3.81
N LEU A 51 -13.36 3.94 -4.62
CA LEU A 51 -13.53 3.23 -5.90
C LEU A 51 -13.93 1.77 -5.68
N VAL A 52 -13.30 1.11 -4.70
CA VAL A 52 -13.63 -0.27 -4.31
C VAL A 52 -15.04 -0.35 -3.73
N SER A 53 -15.49 0.65 -2.96
CA SER A 53 -16.84 0.68 -2.39
C SER A 53 -17.94 1.07 -3.38
N SER A 54 -17.62 1.86 -4.41
CA SER A 54 -18.59 2.34 -5.42
C SER A 54 -18.78 1.36 -6.58
N GLY A 55 -17.80 0.48 -6.84
CA GLY A 55 -17.88 -0.59 -7.86
C GLY A 55 -19.12 -1.48 -7.75
N PRO A 56 -19.46 -2.03 -6.57
CA PRO A 56 -20.68 -2.82 -6.37
C PRO A 56 -21.96 -2.04 -6.73
N TRP A 57 -22.02 -0.76 -6.37
CA TRP A 57 -23.17 0.10 -6.66
C TRP A 57 -23.32 0.38 -8.15
N LEU A 58 -22.22 0.56 -8.87
CA LEU A 58 -22.23 0.73 -10.32
C LEU A 58 -22.72 -0.54 -11.03
N LEU A 59 -22.29 -1.72 -10.58
CA LEU A 59 -22.79 -2.99 -11.12
C LEU A 59 -24.29 -3.20 -10.85
N LEU A 60 -24.78 -2.76 -9.69
CA LEU A 60 -26.21 -2.79 -9.36
C LEU A 60 -27.04 -1.90 -10.30
N LEU A 61 -26.52 -0.71 -10.66
CA LEU A 61 -27.20 0.21 -11.58
C LEU A 61 -27.38 -0.36 -12.99
N PHE A 62 -26.46 -1.21 -13.44
CA PHE A 62 -26.53 -1.88 -14.74
C PHE A 62 -27.00 -3.35 -14.63
N SER A 63 -27.59 -3.74 -13.49
CA SER A 63 -27.91 -5.14 -13.18
C SER A 63 -28.75 -5.82 -14.25
N GLU A 64 -29.75 -5.15 -14.82
CA GLU A 64 -30.61 -5.69 -15.89
C GLU A 64 -29.86 -5.99 -17.20
N GLN A 65 -28.98 -5.07 -17.66
CA GLN A 65 -28.19 -5.33 -18.87
C GLN A 65 -27.09 -6.37 -18.59
N LEU A 66 -26.48 -6.28 -17.41
CA LEU A 66 -25.45 -7.20 -16.97
C LEU A 66 -26.00 -8.62 -16.83
N GLN A 67 -27.21 -8.78 -16.29
CA GLN A 67 -27.88 -10.06 -16.14
C GLN A 67 -28.22 -10.65 -17.52
N LYS A 68 -28.76 -9.85 -18.45
CA LYS A 68 -29.01 -10.30 -19.83
C LYS A 68 -27.74 -10.74 -20.55
N PHE A 69 -26.61 -10.11 -20.28
CA PHE A 69 -25.32 -10.46 -20.85
C PHE A 69 -24.72 -11.72 -20.21
N LEU A 70 -24.72 -11.80 -18.88
CA LEU A 70 -24.09 -12.88 -18.11
C LEU A 70 -24.88 -14.19 -18.11
N PHE A 71 -26.21 -14.12 -18.16
CA PHE A 71 -27.12 -15.28 -18.09
C PHE A 71 -27.77 -15.62 -19.45
N LYS A 72 -27.23 -15.10 -20.56
CA LYS A 72 -27.74 -15.42 -21.90
C LYS A 72 -27.65 -16.93 -22.15
N GLU A 73 -28.77 -17.55 -22.53
CA GLU A 73 -28.83 -18.91 -23.11
C GLU A 73 -28.02 -19.99 -22.35
N GLY A 74 -28.22 -20.12 -21.04
CA GLY A 74 -27.56 -21.18 -20.25
C GLY A 74 -26.03 -21.01 -20.09
N SER A 75 -25.52 -19.83 -20.38
CA SER A 75 -24.09 -19.51 -20.30
C SER A 75 -23.56 -19.50 -18.86
N VAL A 76 -22.33 -19.98 -18.69
CA VAL A 76 -21.56 -19.96 -17.44
C VAL A 76 -20.71 -18.68 -17.28
N LEU A 77 -20.91 -17.68 -18.14
CA LEU A 77 -20.16 -16.40 -18.10
C LEU A 77 -20.28 -15.68 -16.76
N TRP A 78 -21.41 -15.81 -16.05
CA TRP A 78 -21.56 -15.26 -14.70
C TRP A 78 -20.50 -15.80 -13.73
N ILE A 79 -20.11 -17.07 -13.84
CA ILE A 79 -19.15 -17.70 -12.93
C ILE A 79 -17.77 -17.03 -13.10
N TYR A 80 -17.31 -16.89 -14.34
CA TYR A 80 -16.06 -16.20 -14.64
C TYR A 80 -16.10 -14.72 -14.21
N PHE A 81 -17.24 -14.06 -14.42
CA PHE A 81 -17.43 -12.69 -13.97
C PHE A 81 -17.33 -12.57 -12.44
N ALA A 82 -18.00 -13.45 -11.69
CA ALA A 82 -17.95 -13.46 -10.22
C ALA A 82 -16.53 -13.70 -9.70
N PHE A 83 -15.82 -14.67 -10.28
CA PHE A 83 -14.42 -14.94 -9.93
C PHE A 83 -13.52 -13.75 -10.23
N ALA A 84 -13.61 -13.17 -11.42
CA ALA A 84 -12.82 -12.00 -11.79
C ALA A 84 -13.12 -10.80 -10.89
N TYR A 85 -14.41 -10.57 -10.58
CA TYR A 85 -14.85 -9.48 -9.73
C TYR A 85 -14.31 -9.61 -8.30
N ILE A 86 -14.45 -10.79 -7.69
CA ILE A 86 -13.91 -11.06 -6.35
C ILE A 86 -12.39 -10.91 -6.38
N PHE A 87 -11.71 -11.45 -7.40
CA PHE A 87 -10.27 -11.35 -7.53
C PHE A 87 -9.79 -9.89 -7.60
N ILE A 88 -10.42 -9.06 -8.42
CA ILE A 88 -10.10 -7.63 -8.54
C ILE A 88 -10.33 -6.91 -7.21
N LEU A 89 -11.44 -7.18 -6.53
CA LEU A 89 -11.72 -6.59 -5.22
C LEU A 89 -10.67 -6.99 -4.19
N THR A 90 -10.34 -8.28 -4.10
CA THR A 90 -9.33 -8.78 -3.17
C THR A 90 -7.96 -8.18 -3.46
N MET A 91 -7.55 -8.13 -4.73
CA MET A 91 -6.28 -7.50 -5.12
C MET A 91 -6.25 -6.01 -4.79
N SER A 92 -7.35 -5.29 -5.04
CA SER A 92 -7.44 -3.86 -4.72
C SER A 92 -7.28 -3.60 -3.23
N VAL A 93 -7.90 -4.42 -2.39
CA VAL A 93 -7.79 -4.33 -0.93
C VAL A 93 -6.35 -4.66 -0.48
N ILE A 94 -5.77 -5.75 -0.98
CA ILE A 94 -4.40 -6.15 -0.63
C ILE A 94 -3.39 -5.06 -1.02
N LEU A 95 -3.49 -4.54 -2.25
CA LEU A 95 -2.63 -3.47 -2.73
C LEU A 95 -2.75 -2.22 -1.85
N HIS A 96 -3.98 -1.81 -1.52
CA HIS A 96 -4.21 -0.65 -0.66
C HIS A 96 -3.56 -0.81 0.72
N PHE A 97 -3.70 -1.98 1.35
CA PHE A 97 -3.06 -2.24 2.64
C PHE A 97 -1.53 -2.31 2.53
N HIS A 98 -1.01 -2.89 1.46
CA HIS A 98 0.42 -2.98 1.21
C HIS A 98 1.05 -1.60 1.04
N GLU A 99 0.48 -0.74 0.18
CA GLU A 99 0.93 0.65 0.00
C GLU A 99 0.91 1.44 1.31
N LYS A 100 -0.17 1.30 2.08
CA LYS A 100 -0.31 1.98 3.38
C LYS A 100 0.72 1.49 4.41
N SER A 101 1.02 0.19 4.40
CA SER A 101 2.03 -0.39 5.28
C SER A 101 3.43 0.11 4.94
N TRP A 102 3.80 0.10 3.65
CA TRP A 102 5.10 0.61 3.20
C TRP A 102 5.28 2.10 3.48
N ALA A 103 4.29 2.94 3.18
CA ALA A 103 4.36 4.36 3.51
C ALA A 103 4.61 4.59 5.01
N SER A 104 4.03 3.74 5.87
CA SER A 104 4.24 3.82 7.32
C SER A 104 5.68 3.47 7.73
N VAL A 105 6.27 2.44 7.12
CA VAL A 105 7.67 2.05 7.35
C VAL A 105 8.62 3.19 6.98
N HIS A 106 8.48 3.77 5.79
CA HIS A 106 9.31 4.90 5.37
C HIS A 106 9.16 6.11 6.29
N ILE A 107 7.95 6.42 6.74
CA ILE A 107 7.68 7.50 7.69
C ILE A 107 8.39 7.26 9.02
N GLU A 108 8.34 6.03 9.54
CA GLU A 108 8.94 5.65 10.81
C GLU A 108 10.47 5.73 10.77
N ILE A 109 11.10 5.16 9.73
CA ILE A 109 12.55 5.24 9.51
C ILE A 109 13.02 6.70 9.47
N ILE A 110 12.33 7.57 8.71
CA ILE A 110 12.73 8.97 8.63
C ILE A 110 12.56 9.69 9.97
N GLN A 111 11.48 9.39 10.70
CA GLN A 111 11.25 10.00 12.00
C GLN A 111 12.35 9.63 13.00
N GLU A 112 12.78 8.37 13.01
CA GLU A 112 13.89 7.87 13.82
C GLU A 112 15.19 8.61 13.49
N ILE A 113 15.58 8.67 12.21
CA ILE A 113 16.80 9.38 11.76
C ILE A 113 16.77 10.87 12.16
N LEU A 114 15.63 11.55 12.00
CA LEU A 114 15.51 12.95 12.38
C LEU A 114 15.59 13.15 13.90
N GLN A 115 15.09 12.19 14.68
CA GLN A 115 15.17 12.21 16.14
C GLN A 115 16.61 11.99 16.62
N GLU A 116 17.30 10.98 16.11
CA GLU A 116 18.70 10.69 16.44
C GLU A 116 19.61 11.89 16.17
N ARG A 117 19.48 12.53 15.00
CA ARG A 117 20.26 13.73 14.65
C ARG A 117 19.96 14.91 15.58
N LYS A 118 18.71 15.05 16.02
CA LYS A 118 18.32 16.11 16.97
C LYS A 118 18.93 15.85 18.35
N GLU A 119 19.00 14.60 18.79
CA GLU A 119 19.63 14.21 20.05
C GLU A 119 21.14 14.45 20.01
N GLN A 120 21.83 14.06 18.93
CA GLN A 120 23.25 14.33 18.73
C GLN A 120 23.56 15.85 18.78
N SER A 121 22.77 16.67 18.10
CA SER A 121 22.95 18.13 18.10
C SER A 121 22.79 18.80 19.47
N LYS A 122 22.08 18.16 20.41
CA LYS A 122 21.91 18.66 21.79
C LYS A 122 23.04 18.25 22.73
N VAL A 123 23.76 17.17 22.40
CA VAL A 123 24.89 16.67 23.20
C VAL A 123 26.17 17.46 22.88
N GLU A 124 26.26 18.03 21.67
CA GLU A 124 27.41 18.82 21.20
C GLU A 124 27.27 20.33 21.47
N SER A 125 26.13 20.80 22.00
CA SER A 125 25.85 22.21 22.34
C SER A 125 25.97 22.48 23.85
#